data_AF-I3UNV0-F1
#
_entry.id   AF-I3UNV0-F1
#
_cell.length_a   1.000
_cell.length_b   1.000
_cell.length_c   1.000
_cell.angle_alpha   90.00
_cell.angle_beta   90.00
_cell.angle_gamma   90.00
#
_symmetry.space_group_name_H-M   'P 1'
#
loop_
_entity.id
_entity.type
_entity.pdbx_description
1 polymer ?
#
loop_
_entity_poly.entity_id
_entity_poly.type
_entity_poly.pdbx_seq_one_letter_code
_entity_poly.pdbx_strand_id
1 'polypeptide(L)'
;MKAHIGADAESGLVHHVHGTAANVADVTEVAHLLHGAENVVCADAGYTGVEKRPEHEGRPVIWQIAARRSPYKHLSKRSVL
;
A
#
# COMPACT_ATOMS: atom_id res chain seq x y z
N MET A 1 2.86 -2.56 19.12
CA MET A 1 1.74 -1.84 18.48
C MET A 1 2.27 -1.15 17.24
N LYS A 2 1.44 -0.93 16.23
CA LYS A 2 1.73 -0.07 15.07
C LYS A 2 0.47 0.61 14.56
N ALA A 3 0.65 1.67 13.78
CA ALA A 3 -0.41 2.44 13.17
C ALA A 3 -0.30 2.39 11.65
N HIS A 4 -1.44 2.19 11.01
CA HIS A 4 -1.65 2.26 9.56
C HIS A 4 -2.40 3.55 9.28
N ILE A 5 -1.90 4.36 8.34
CA ILE A 5 -2.40 5.73 8.14
C ILE A 5 -2.85 5.87 6.69
N GLY A 6 -4.12 6.27 6.50
CA GLY A 6 -4.65 6.74 5.23
C GLY A 6 -4.53 8.25 5.15
N ALA A 7 -3.86 8.74 4.12
CA ALA A 7 -3.68 10.15 3.86
C ALA A 7 -4.01 10.47 2.40
N ASP A 8 -4.65 11.61 2.19
CA ASP A 8 -4.95 12.13 0.86
C ASP A 8 -3.67 12.69 0.23
N ALA A 9 -3.38 12.26 -1.00
CA ALA A 9 -2.12 12.59 -1.67
C ALA A 9 -2.07 14.05 -2.16
N GLU A 10 -3.22 14.69 -2.40
CA GLU A 10 -3.29 16.06 -2.90
C GLU A 10 -3.18 17.09 -1.77
N SER A 11 -4.00 16.94 -0.72
CA SER A 11 -4.05 17.85 0.42
C SER A 11 -3.02 17.51 1.51
N GLY A 12 -2.54 16.26 1.56
CA GLY A 12 -1.68 15.76 2.63
C GLY A 12 -2.42 15.49 3.96
N LEU A 13 -3.75 15.58 3.98
CA LEU A 13 -4.53 15.37 5.19
C LEU A 13 -4.69 13.89 5.51
N VAL A 14 -4.46 13.54 6.78
CA VAL A 14 -4.78 12.22 7.30
C VAL A 14 -6.29 12.12 7.48
N HIS A 15 -6.89 11.10 6.88
CA HIS A 15 -8.33 10.83 7.00
C HIS A 15 -8.63 9.54 7.77
N HIS A 16 -7.65 8.65 7.95
CA HIS A 16 -7.85 7.43 8.72
C HIS A 16 -6.58 6.99 9.47
N VAL A 17 -6.75 6.47 10.67
CA VAL A 17 -5.68 5.83 11.45
C VAL A 17 -6.23 4.53 12.03
N HIS A 18 -5.61 3.41 11.69
CA HIS A 18 -5.94 2.10 12.27
C HIS A 18 -4.77 1.56 13.07
N GLY A 19 -4.99 1.27 14.36
CA GLY A 19 -3.96 0.75 15.25
C GLY A 19 -4.08 -0.76 15.45
N THR A 20 -3.00 -1.50 15.24
CA THR A 20 -2.98 -2.95 15.42
C THR A 20 -1.79 -3.41 16.28
N ALA A 21 -1.81 -4.68 16.67
CA ALA A 21 -0.62 -5.34 17.19
C ALA A 21 0.50 -5.35 16.12
N ALA A 22 1.75 -5.41 16.57
CA ALA A 22 2.92 -5.28 15.68
C ALA A 22 3.07 -6.44 14.67
N ASN A 23 2.50 -7.60 14.99
CA ASN A 23 2.56 -8.82 14.18
C ASN A 23 1.52 -8.87 13.05
N VAL A 24 0.52 -7.99 13.05
CA VAL A 24 -0.48 -7.92 11.97
C VAL A 24 0.22 -7.48 10.67
N ALA A 25 -0.07 -8.11 9.54
CA ALA A 25 0.59 -7.76 8.28
C ALA A 25 -0.01 -6.48 7.70
N ASP A 26 0.80 -5.54 7.22
CA ASP A 26 0.31 -4.24 6.76
C ASP A 26 -0.70 -4.38 5.61
N VAL A 27 -0.46 -5.35 4.72
CA VAL A 27 -1.32 -5.67 3.58
C VAL A 27 -2.74 -6.09 3.95
N THR A 28 -3.04 -6.48 5.20
CA THR A 28 -4.41 -6.81 5.64
C THR A 28 -5.23 -5.59 6.00
N GLU A 29 -4.59 -4.44 6.23
CA GLU A 29 -5.24 -3.28 6.84
C GLU A 29 -5.69 -2.23 5.83
N VAL A 30 -5.33 -2.39 4.55
CA VAL A 30 -5.60 -1.40 3.50
C VAL A 30 -7.08 -1.12 3.33
N ALA A 31 -7.95 -2.12 3.44
CA ALA A 31 -9.39 -1.93 3.35
C ALA A 31 -9.95 -0.94 4.40
N HIS A 32 -9.30 -0.86 5.57
CA HIS A 32 -9.68 0.09 6.61
C HIS A 32 -9.17 1.51 6.32
N LEU A 33 -8.13 1.67 5.51
CA LEU A 33 -7.53 2.97 5.23
C LEU A 33 -8.25 3.71 4.12
N LEU A 34 -8.90 3.01 3.19
CA LEU A 34 -9.50 3.60 2.01
C LEU A 34 -10.97 4.01 2.28
N HIS A 35 -11.36 5.18 1.79
CA HIS A 35 -12.74 5.68 1.85
C HIS A 35 -13.51 5.51 0.52
N GLY A 36 -12.89 4.91 -0.50
CA GLY A 36 -13.56 4.43 -1.71
C GLY A 36 -13.65 5.44 -2.86
N ALA A 37 -13.08 6.63 -2.70
CA ALA A 37 -12.98 7.63 -3.78
C ALA A 37 -11.58 7.72 -4.39
N GLU A 38 -10.66 6.85 -3.96
CA GLU A 38 -9.30 6.82 -4.47
C GLU A 38 -9.29 6.32 -5.92
N ASN A 39 -8.49 6.96 -6.78
CA ASN A 39 -8.18 6.44 -8.12
C ASN A 39 -6.79 5.76 -8.15
N VAL A 40 -5.91 6.15 -7.23
CA VAL A 40 -4.54 5.66 -7.09
C VAL A 40 -4.26 5.43 -5.62
N VAL A 41 -3.66 4.29 -5.28
CA VAL A 41 -3.21 3.98 -3.93
C VAL A 41 -1.70 3.76 -3.94
N CYS A 42 -0.98 4.64 -3.27
CA CYS A 42 0.47 4.55 -3.10
C CYS A 42 0.80 3.95 -1.75
N ALA A 43 1.66 2.93 -1.72
CA ALA A 43 2.08 2.32 -0.47
C ALA A 43 3.50 1.74 -0.55
N ASP A 44 4.08 1.44 0.60
CA ASP A 44 5.42 0.86 0.66
C ASP A 44 5.44 -0.65 0.35
N ALA A 45 6.64 -1.24 0.37
CA ALA A 45 6.85 -2.65 0.04
C ALA A 45 6.24 -3.66 1.03
N GLY A 46 5.77 -3.22 2.21
CA GLY A 46 4.99 -4.00 3.17
C GLY A 46 3.61 -4.38 2.62
N TYR A 47 3.08 -3.60 1.67
CA TYR A 47 1.77 -3.79 1.05
C TYR A 47 1.82 -4.57 -0.28
N THR A 48 2.95 -5.22 -0.59
CA THR A 48 3.10 -6.04 -1.81
C THR A 48 2.01 -7.12 -1.88
N GLY A 49 1.27 -7.16 -3.00
CA GLY A 49 0.22 -8.15 -3.26
C GLY A 49 -1.17 -7.77 -2.77
N VAL A 50 -1.35 -6.53 -2.29
CA VAL A 50 -2.66 -5.99 -1.88
C VAL A 50 -3.72 -6.13 -2.98
N GLU A 51 -3.33 -5.95 -4.24
CA GLU A 51 -4.20 -6.00 -5.41
C GLU A 51 -4.82 -7.38 -5.65
N LYS A 52 -4.23 -8.44 -5.07
CA LYS A 52 -4.67 -9.83 -5.22
C LYS A 52 -5.59 -10.28 -4.10
N ARG A 53 -5.83 -9.42 -3.11
CA ARG A 53 -6.60 -9.79 -1.92
C ARG A 53 -8.11 -9.71 -2.21
N PRO A 54 -8.93 -10.61 -1.63
CA PRO A 54 -10.35 -10.68 -1.91
C PRO A 54 -11.11 -9.40 -1.54
N GLU A 55 -10.69 -8.69 -0.49
CA GLU A 55 -11.28 -7.39 -0.10
C GLU A 55 -11.07 -6.27 -1.14
N HIS A 56 -10.21 -6.47 -2.13
CA HIS A 56 -9.86 -5.52 -3.17
C HIS A 56 -10.23 -6.02 -4.58
N GLU A 57 -10.88 -7.18 -4.67
CA GLU A 57 -11.33 -7.72 -5.94
C GLU A 57 -12.32 -6.76 -6.63
N GLY A 58 -12.08 -6.47 -7.91
CA GLY A 58 -12.92 -5.57 -8.70
C GLY A 58 -12.84 -4.08 -8.29
N ARG A 59 -11.95 -3.70 -7.36
CA ARG A 59 -11.77 -2.30 -6.96
C ARG A 59 -11.08 -1.51 -8.08
N PRO A 60 -11.71 -0.44 -8.62
CA PRO A 60 -11.18 0.28 -9.79
C PRO A 60 -10.09 1.29 -9.40
N VAL A 61 -8.95 0.80 -8.90
CA VAL A 61 -7.83 1.64 -8.45
C VAL A 61 -6.50 1.19 -9.05
N ILE A 62 -5.60 2.14 -9.25
CA ILE A 62 -4.21 1.88 -9.63
C ILE A 62 -3.38 1.68 -8.37
N TRP A 63 -2.81 0.48 -8.21
CA TRP A 63 -1.93 0.16 -7.09
C TRP A 63 -0.47 0.54 -7.42
N GLN A 64 0.09 1.50 -6.69
CA GLN A 64 1.48 1.93 -6.78
C GLN A 64 2.24 1.49 -5.53
N ILE A 65 2.69 0.23 -5.53
CA ILE A 65 3.39 -0.36 -4.40
C ILE A 65 4.90 -0.33 -4.64
N ALA A 66 5.65 0.24 -3.69
CA ALA A 66 7.10 0.27 -3.78
C ALA A 66 7.67 -1.16 -3.87
N ALA A 67 8.59 -1.40 -4.81
CA ALA A 67 9.20 -2.71 -4.93
C ALA A 67 10.18 -2.99 -3.79
N ARG A 68 10.28 -4.26 -3.41
CA ARG A 68 11.30 -4.73 -2.44
C ARG A 68 12.70 -4.60 -3.03
N ARG A 69 13.71 -4.55 -2.16
CA ARG A 69 15.12 -4.50 -2.59
C ARG A 69 15.58 -5.74 -3.38
N SER A 70 15.02 -6.91 -3.10
CA SER A 70 15.47 -8.18 -3.68
C SER A 70 15.34 -8.25 -5.21
N PRO A 71 14.22 -7.83 -5.84
CA PRO A 71 14.11 -7.68 -7.29
C PRO A 71 15.28 -6.93 -7.93
N TYR A 72 15.75 -5.85 -7.31
CA TYR A 72 16.87 -5.04 -7.84
C TYR A 72 18.21 -5.76 -7.85
N LYS A 73 18.40 -6.85 -7.09
CA LYS A 73 19.65 -7.63 -7.13
C LYS A 73 19.92 -8.27 -8.49
N HIS A 74 18.86 -8.55 -9.25
CA HIS A 74 18.97 -9.16 -10.58
C HIS A 74 19.07 -8.11 -11.70
N LEU A 75 19.03 -6.82 -11.36
CA LEU A 75 19.04 -5.73 -12.30
C LEU A 75 20.45 -5.13 -12.42
N SER A 76 20.85 -4.78 -13.65
CA SER A 76 22.15 -4.15 -13.88
C SER A 76 22.17 -2.72 -13.32
N LYS A 77 23.36 -2.15 -13.08
CA LYS A 77 23.51 -0.75 -12.63
C LYS A 77 22.90 0.31 -13.58
N ARG A 78 22.57 -0.06 -14.81
CA ARG A 78 21.90 0.81 -15.81
C ARG A 78 20.41 0.48 -15.99
N SER A 79 19.86 -0.36 -15.12
CA SER A 79 18.43 -0.63 -15.11
C SER A 79 17.66 0.65 -14.79
N VAL A 80 16.61 0.92 -15.58
CA VAL A 80 15.64 1.99 -15.30
C VAL A 80 14.60 1.57 -14.25
N LEU A 81 14.72 0.33 -13.75
CA LEU A 81 13.98 -0.24 -12.63
C LEU A 81 14.96 -0.46 -11.48
#